data_AF-A0A8T5A8B4-F1
#
_entry.id   AF-A0A8T5A8B4-F1
#
_cell.length_a   1.000
_cell.length_b   1.000
_cell.length_c   1.000
_cell.angle_alpha   90.00
_cell.angle_beta   90.00
_cell.angle_gamma   90.00
#
_symmetry.space_group_name_H-M   'P 1'
#
loop_
_entity.id
_entity.type
_entity.pdbx_description
1 polymer ?
#
loop_
_entity_poly.entity_id
_entity_poly.type
_entity_poly.pdbx_seq_one_letter_code
_entity_poly.pdbx_strand_id
1 'polypeptide(L)'
;MNKVCATWYPTIFPEKCDGCSRFNEPRCVKFCPHGVYSLINGKAVVANPQNCIYGCTACESICPKKAILFPQRGSFGQTFRRDKCLLKRVKCEGCGKIFLTNEDTNLCLDCKKKLGY
;
A
#
# COMPACT_ATOMS: atom_id res chain seq x y z
N MET A 1 15.13 -18.24 -5.77
CA MET A 1 14.30 -17.43 -6.70
C MET A 1 13.93 -16.14 -6.00
N ASN A 2 14.36 -15.00 -6.55
CA ASN A 2 14.09 -13.67 -6.00
C ASN A 2 12.58 -13.40 -6.06
N LYS A 3 11.91 -13.55 -4.92
CA LYS A 3 10.49 -13.29 -4.77
C LYS A 3 10.32 -11.77 -4.77
N VAL A 4 9.95 -11.20 -5.92
CA VAL A 4 9.68 -9.77 -6.03
C VAL A 4 8.32 -9.51 -5.39
N CYS A 5 8.34 -9.04 -4.14
CA CYS A 5 7.18 -8.39 -3.53
C CYS A 5 7.04 -7.02 -4.19
N ALA A 6 6.13 -6.88 -5.16
CA ALA A 6 5.89 -5.59 -5.79
C ALA A 6 5.30 -4.63 -4.74
N THR A 7 6.06 -3.62 -4.36
CA THR A 7 5.60 -2.57 -3.44
C THR A 7 4.60 -1.70 -4.19
N TRP A 8 3.32 -1.79 -3.84
CA TRP A 8 2.25 -1.04 -4.49
C TRP A 8 2.02 0.29 -3.80
N TYR A 9 2.50 1.37 -4.41
CA TYR A 9 2.21 2.74 -4.00
C TYR A 9 2.49 3.68 -5.18
N PRO A 10 1.87 4.87 -5.22
CA PRO A 10 2.08 5.83 -6.27
C PRO A 10 3.47 6.46 -6.18
N THR A 11 4.04 6.86 -7.30
CA THR A 11 5.17 7.80 -7.38
C THR A 11 4.64 9.17 -7.81
N ILE A 12 5.10 10.24 -7.14
CA ILE A 12 4.76 11.62 -7.52
C ILE A 12 5.94 12.25 -8.26
N PHE A 13 5.67 12.80 -9.44
CA PHE A 13 6.61 13.59 -10.22
C PHE A 13 6.56 15.06 -9.80
N PRO A 14 7.58 15.56 -9.08
CA PRO A 14 7.57 16.93 -8.54
C PRO A 14 7.64 17.99 -9.63
N GLU A 15 8.13 17.65 -10.83
CA GLU A 15 8.15 18.53 -12.00
C GLU A 15 6.74 18.82 -12.55
N LYS A 16 5.81 17.88 -12.40
CA LYS A 16 4.41 18.02 -12.86
C LYS A 16 3.48 18.49 -11.75
N CYS A 17 3.81 18.18 -10.49
CA CYS A 17 2.99 18.55 -9.35
C CYS A 17 3.09 20.06 -9.08
N ASP A 18 1.97 20.76 -9.25
CA ASP A 18 1.80 22.18 -8.92
C ASP A 18 1.14 22.39 -7.55
N GLY A 19 1.08 21.33 -6.73
CA GLY A 19 0.42 21.36 -5.42
C GLY A 19 -1.09 21.46 -5.47
N CYS A 20 -1.71 21.40 -6.65
CA CYS A 20 -3.09 21.84 -6.83
C CYS A 20 -3.29 23.27 -6.30
N SER A 21 -2.32 24.17 -6.46
CA SER A 21 -2.37 25.57 -5.95
C SER A 21 -3.59 26.38 -6.39
N ARG A 22 -4.27 25.95 -7.45
CA ARG A 22 -5.53 26.53 -7.94
C ARG A 22 -6.77 26.06 -7.17
N PHE A 23 -6.62 25.08 -6.28
CA PHE A 23 -7.67 24.49 -5.48
C PHE A 23 -7.35 24.74 -4.01
N ASN A 24 -8.39 24.88 -3.17
CA ASN A 24 -8.20 25.12 -1.73
C ASN A 24 -7.44 23.97 -1.04
N GLU A 25 -7.49 22.76 -1.60
CA GLU A 25 -6.70 21.63 -1.10
C GLU A 25 -6.23 20.71 -2.26
N PRO A 26 -5.15 19.93 -2.05
CA PRO A 26 -4.70 18.94 -3.03
C PRO A 26 -5.72 17.83 -3.19
N ARG A 27 -6.19 17.65 -4.42
CA ARG A 27 -7.21 16.64 -4.74
C ARG A 27 -6.77 15.22 -4.38
N CYS A 28 -5.48 14.90 -4.49
CA CYS A 28 -4.95 13.59 -4.10
C CYS A 28 -4.99 13.33 -2.59
N VAL A 29 -4.71 14.37 -1.78
CA VAL A 29 -4.79 14.32 -0.32
C VAL A 29 -6.26 14.21 0.10
N LYS A 30 -7.12 15.08 -0.43
CA LYS A 30 -8.58 15.06 -0.17
C LYS A 30 -9.21 13.71 -0.47
N PHE A 31 -8.85 13.15 -1.62
CA PHE A 31 -9.48 11.95 -2.13
C PHE A 31 -9.04 10.68 -1.40
N CYS A 32 -7.81 10.64 -0.88
CA CYS A 32 -7.26 9.44 -0.26
C CYS A 32 -7.47 9.47 1.26
N PRO A 33 -8.49 8.78 1.81
CA PRO A 33 -8.76 8.79 3.25
C PRO A 33 -7.69 8.04 4.06
N HIS A 34 -6.82 7.27 3.39
CA HIS A 34 -5.80 6.44 4.03
C HIS A 34 -4.52 7.21 4.43
N GLY A 35 -4.47 8.53 4.20
CA GLY A 35 -3.32 9.35 4.61
C GLY A 35 -2.02 8.98 3.88
N VAL A 36 -2.11 8.48 2.65
CA VAL A 36 -0.94 8.11 1.82
C VAL A 36 -0.09 9.33 1.49
N TYR A 37 -0.74 10.48 1.29
CA TYR A 37 -0.11 11.71 0.82
C TYR A 37 0.07 12.73 1.94
N SER A 38 1.12 13.55 1.82
CA SER A 38 1.33 14.76 2.61
C SER A 38 1.75 15.91 1.69
N LEU A 39 1.71 17.14 2.21
CA LEU A 39 2.17 18.34 1.50
C LEU A 39 3.50 18.80 2.07
N ILE A 40 4.52 18.88 1.21
CA ILE A 40 5.83 19.45 1.54
C ILE A 40 6.16 20.51 0.49
N ASN A 41 6.48 21.73 0.92
CA ASN A 41 6.82 22.85 0.04
C ASN A 41 5.78 23.11 -1.06
N GLY A 42 4.49 22.99 -0.70
CA GLY A 42 3.39 23.16 -1.65
C GLY A 42 3.31 22.07 -2.73
N LYS A 43 3.97 20.92 -2.57
CA LYS A 43 3.85 19.77 -3.48
C LYS A 43 3.42 18.53 -2.71
N ALA A 44 2.64 17.69 -3.36
CA ALA A 44 2.24 16.42 -2.78
C ALA A 44 3.43 15.46 -2.76
N VAL A 45 3.60 14.75 -1.65
CA VAL A 45 4.59 13.69 -1.46
C VAL A 45 3.89 12.44 -0.91
N VAL A 46 4.46 11.26 -1.15
CA VAL A 46 3.97 10.02 -0.56
C VAL A 46 4.62 9.85 0.81
N ALA A 47 3.89 10.17 1.87
CA ALA A 47 4.38 10.09 3.24
C ALA A 47 4.18 8.69 3.85
N ASN A 48 3.06 8.03 3.52
CA ASN A 48 2.72 6.71 4.06
C ASN A 48 2.44 5.71 2.93
N PRO A 49 3.46 5.20 2.23
CA PRO A 49 3.28 4.26 1.13
C PRO A 49 2.59 2.95 1.58
N GLN A 50 2.84 2.49 2.81
CA GLN A 50 2.19 1.30 3.39
C GLN A 50 0.66 1.42 3.52
N ASN A 51 0.11 2.63 3.54
CA ASN A 51 -1.33 2.84 3.63
C ASN A 51 -2.02 2.77 2.26
N CYS A 52 -1.25 2.62 1.18
CA CYS A 52 -1.81 2.52 -0.16
C CYS A 52 -2.45 1.14 -0.36
N ILE A 53 -3.75 1.14 -0.68
CA ILE A 53 -4.48 -0.10 -0.96
C ILE A 53 -3.98 -0.69 -2.28
N TYR A 54 -3.54 -1.95 -2.22
CA TYR A 54 -3.10 -2.70 -3.40
C TYR A 54 -4.16 -2.68 -4.51
N GLY A 55 -3.75 -2.34 -5.73
CA GLY A 55 -4.63 -2.22 -6.88
C GLY A 55 -5.43 -0.91 -6.94
N CYS A 56 -5.52 -0.09 -5.89
CA CYS A 56 -6.19 1.21 -5.98
C CYS A 56 -5.35 2.19 -6.82
N THR A 57 -5.92 2.71 -7.92
CA THR A 57 -5.30 3.72 -8.80
C THR A 57 -6.13 4.99 -8.91
N ALA A 58 -7.21 5.13 -8.13
CA ALA A 58 -8.19 6.19 -8.36
C ALA A 58 -7.62 7.62 -8.19
N CYS A 59 -6.60 7.78 -7.33
CA CYS A 59 -5.91 9.07 -7.18
C CYS A 59 -5.08 9.49 -8.42
N GLU A 60 -4.67 8.54 -9.27
CA GLU A 60 -3.99 8.83 -10.54
C GLU A 60 -4.89 9.65 -11.47
N SER A 61 -6.11 9.18 -11.70
CA SER A 61 -7.11 9.82 -12.56
C SER A 61 -7.58 11.18 -12.05
N ILE A 62 -7.49 11.41 -10.74
CA ILE A 62 -7.94 12.65 -10.09
C ILE A 62 -6.91 13.77 -10.22
N CYS A 63 -5.64 13.44 -10.47
CA CYS A 63 -4.58 14.43 -10.62
C CYS A 63 -4.72 15.15 -11.97
N PRO A 64 -5.08 16.46 -12.00
CA PRO A 64 -5.25 17.18 -13.25
C PRO A 64 -3.93 17.33 -14.04
N LYS A 65 -2.80 17.28 -13.33
CA LYS A 65 -1.45 17.37 -13.91
C LYS A 65 -0.86 16.01 -14.31
N LYS A 66 -1.56 14.91 -14.04
CA LYS A 66 -1.03 13.54 -14.24
C LYS A 66 0.37 13.37 -13.63
N ALA A 67 0.54 13.92 -12.43
CA ALA A 67 1.81 13.89 -11.68
C ALA A 67 1.96 12.62 -10.85
N ILE A 68 0.93 11.77 -10.77
CA ILE A 68 0.88 10.54 -9.99
C ILE A 68 0.98 9.37 -10.98
N LEU A 69 1.81 8.38 -10.69
CA LEU A 69 1.94 7.17 -11.50
C LEU A 69 2.04 5.94 -10.61
N PHE A 70 1.34 4.88 -10.98
CA PHE A 70 1.44 3.59 -10.30
C PHE A 70 2.39 2.62 -11.03
N PRO A 71 2.95 1.63 -10.30
CA PRO A 71 3.57 0.47 -10.93
C PRO A 71 2.59 -0.17 -11.91
N GLN A 72 3.06 -0.52 -13.12
CA GLN A 72 2.25 -1.24 -14.10
C GLN A 72 1.76 -2.54 -13.46
N ARG A 73 0.43 -2.76 -13.46
CA ARG A 73 -0.15 -4.08 -13.16
C ARG A 73 0.33 -5.01 -14.26
N GLY A 74 1.42 -5.74 -14.01
CA GLY A 74 2.23 -6.32 -15.07
C GLY A 74 1.42 -7.11 -16.10
N SER A 75 1.54 -6.68 -17.37
CA SER A 75 1.58 -7.55 -18.54
C SER A 75 2.88 -8.37 -18.55
N PHE A 76 3.18 -9.05 -17.44
CA PHE A 76 4.12 -10.15 -17.38
C PHE A 76 3.31 -11.31 -16.83
N GLY A 77 3.02 -12.27 -17.72
CA GLY A 77 2.15 -13.40 -17.45
C GLY A 77 2.55 -14.11 -16.16
N GLN A 78 1.65 -14.06 -15.19
CA GLN A 78 1.02 -15.22 -14.58
C GLN A 78 0.05 -14.72 -13.50
N THR A 79 -1.21 -15.15 -13.64
CA THR A 79 -2.29 -15.15 -12.67
C THR A 79 -1.86 -14.88 -11.22
N PHE A 80 -2.12 -13.66 -10.74
CA PHE A 80 -2.05 -13.31 -9.32
C PHE A 80 -3.13 -14.10 -8.54
N ARG A 81 -2.81 -15.33 -8.15
CA ARG A 81 -3.58 -16.12 -7.18
C ARG A 81 -3.06 -15.77 -5.79
N ARG A 82 -3.73 -14.81 -5.16
CA ARG A 82 -3.67 -14.43 -3.73
C ARG A 82 -2.29 -14.04 -3.21
N ASP A 83 -2.16 -12.75 -2.95
CA ASP A 83 -1.07 -12.03 -2.33
C ASP A 83 -0.55 -12.68 -1.02
N LYS A 84 0.38 -13.62 -1.13
CA LYS A 84 1.14 -14.22 -0.01
C LYS A 84 2.52 -13.59 0.17
N CYS A 85 2.76 -12.44 -0.44
CA CYS A 85 4.07 -11.78 -0.44
C CYS A 85 4.26 -10.85 0.77
N LEU A 86 3.19 -10.26 1.30
CA LEU A 86 3.20 -9.48 2.55
C LEU A 86 3.05 -10.36 3.80
N LEU A 87 2.70 -11.64 3.62
CA LEU A 87 2.48 -12.56 4.71
C LEU A 87 3.75 -13.39 4.97
N LYS A 88 4.29 -13.26 6.19
CA LYS A 88 5.35 -14.12 6.71
C LYS A 88 4.75 -15.49 7.00
N ARG A 89 5.49 -16.56 6.67
CA ARG A 89 5.15 -17.91 7.12
C ARG A 89 5.68 -18.08 8.54
N VAL A 90 4.79 -18.30 9.49
CA VAL A 90 5.12 -18.45 10.91
C VAL A 90 4.55 -19.76 11.43
N LYS A 91 5.29 -20.42 12.34
CA LYS A 91 4.82 -21.60 13.08
C LYS A 91 4.26 -21.13 14.41
N CYS A 92 3.02 -21.51 14.71
CA CYS A 92 2.39 -21.17 15.97
C CYS A 92 3.09 -21.86 17.14
N GLU A 93 3.47 -21.11 18.18
CA GLU A 93 4.05 -21.67 19.41
C GLU A 93 3.03 -22.46 20.23
N GLY A 94 1.75 -22.07 20.20
CA GLY A 94 0.70 -22.71 21.00
C GLY A 94 0.14 -24.02 20.43
N CYS A 95 0.12 -24.20 19.10
CA CYS A 95 -0.47 -25.39 18.47
C CYS A 95 0.39 -26.01 17.36
N GLY A 96 1.58 -25.46 17.08
CA GLY A 96 2.47 -25.95 16.04
C GLY A 96 2.00 -25.72 14.60
N LYS A 97 0.80 -25.18 14.38
CA LYS A 97 0.23 -24.92 13.05
C LYS A 97 1.03 -23.88 12.30
N ILE A 98 1.30 -24.13 11.03
CA ILE A 98 1.90 -23.15 10.12
C ILE A 98 0.80 -22.24 9.57
N PHE A 99 0.99 -20.93 9.70
CA PHE A 99 0.06 -19.93 9.18
C PHE A 99 0.82 -18.77 8.51
N LEU A 100 0.06 -17.96 7.78
CA LEU A 100 0.55 -16.79 7.08
C LEU A 100 0.02 -15.55 7.79
N THR A 101 0.89 -14.64 8.21
CA THR A 101 0.51 -13.41 8.91
C THR A 101 1.39 -12.24 8.51
N ASN A 102 0.83 -11.04 8.49
CA ASN A 102 1.57 -9.78 8.38
C ASN A 102 1.94 -9.20 9.75
N GLU A 103 1.38 -9.71 10.84
CA GLU A 103 1.70 -9.30 12.21
C GLU A 103 3.02 -9.92 12.68
N ASP A 104 3.72 -9.23 13.59
CA ASP A 104 4.88 -9.78 14.29
C ASP A 104 4.40 -10.64 15.47
N THR A 105 3.86 -11.82 15.14
CA THR A 105 3.28 -12.73 16.12
C THR A 105 3.60 -14.18 15.79
N ASN A 106 3.92 -14.94 16.84
CA ASN A 106 4.12 -16.38 16.77
C ASN A 106 2.88 -17.17 17.25
N LEU A 107 1.74 -16.51 17.44
CA LEU A 107 0.50 -17.16 17.85
C LEU A 107 -0.55 -17.05 16.74
N CYS A 108 -1.12 -18.19 16.33
CA CYS A 108 -2.23 -18.18 15.39
C CYS A 108 -3.48 -17.58 16.04
N LEU A 109 -4.45 -17.17 15.20
CA LEU A 109 -5.68 -16.52 15.66
C LEU A 109 -6.45 -17.38 16.69
N ASP A 110 -6.47 -18.70 16.52
CA ASP A 110 -7.14 -19.63 17.43
C ASP A 110 -6.46 -19.68 18.80
N CYS A 111 -5.13 -19.63 18.83
CA CYS A 111 -4.35 -19.59 20.07
C CYS A 111 -4.48 -18.23 20.78
N LYS A 112 -4.47 -17.13 20.02
CA LYS A 112 -4.72 -15.78 20.58
C LYS A 112 -6.09 -15.72 21.29
N LYS A 113 -7.15 -16.21 20.64
CA LYS A 113 -8.51 -16.25 21.22
C LYS A 113 -8.60 -17.06 22.52
N LYS A 114 -7.86 -18.16 22.62
CA LYS A 114 -7.81 -18.97 23.86
C LYS A 114 -7.14 -18.24 25.02
N LEU A 115 -6.26 -17.29 24.72
CA LEU A 115 -5.54 -16.47 25.70
C LEU A 115 -6.26 -15.14 26.02
N GLY A 116 -7.40 -14.86 25.39
CA GLY A 116 -8.20 -13.66 25.65
C GLY A 116 -7.67 -12.37 25.00
N TYR A 117 -6.86 -12.48 23.95
CA TYR A 117 -6.44 -11.36 23.08
C TYR A 117 -7.44 -11.06 21.96
#